data_AF-A0A842W7M5-F1
#
_entry.id   AF-A0A842W7M5-F1
#
_cell.length_a   1.000
_cell.length_b   1.000
_cell.length_c   1.000
_cell.angle_alpha   90.00
_cell.angle_beta   90.00
_cell.angle_gamma   90.00
#
_symmetry.space_group_name_H-M   'P 1'
#
loop_
_entity.id
_entity.type
_entity.pdbx_description
1 polymer ?
#
loop_
_entity_poly.entity_id
_entity_poly.type
_entity_poly.pdbx_seq_one_letter_code
_entity_poly.pdbx_strand_id
1 'polypeptide(L)'
;MLNREIRTVIDVGGQDCKVICLDDAGDLKDFVMNEKCAAGTGRYLEIMADLLNVSLDDLGKISLKAKSAISMTSVCSIYAQAEVLQYISKKARKEDIAAGINKAMAERVITMTKKLSLEPKYTISGGVAKNIGVVYNMEKILGIKFEKLPIDTQLVGALGAAFFAKDNVK
;
A
#
# COMPACT_ATOMS: atom_id res chain seq x y z
N MET A 1 -15.29 11.83 -12.93
CA MET A 1 -14.08 12.66 -12.95
C MET A 1 -13.40 12.47 -11.60
N LEU A 2 -12.12 12.07 -11.56
CA LEU A 2 -11.42 11.89 -10.29
C LEU A 2 -11.34 13.25 -9.53
N ASN A 3 -11.23 13.22 -8.20
CA ASN A 3 -11.21 14.43 -7.38
C ASN A 3 -9.98 15.30 -7.74
N ARG A 4 -10.20 16.52 -8.26
CA ARG A 4 -9.14 17.45 -8.70
C ARG A 4 -8.38 18.12 -7.54
N GLU A 5 -8.87 17.97 -6.31
CA GLU A 5 -8.19 18.48 -5.11
C GLU A 5 -7.04 17.57 -4.66
N ILE A 6 -6.93 16.34 -5.19
CA ILE A 6 -5.86 15.42 -4.82
C ILE A 6 -4.50 16.04 -5.18
N ARG A 7 -3.57 16.05 -4.21
CA ARG A 7 -2.19 16.52 -4.40
C ARG A 7 -1.15 15.44 -4.13
N THR A 8 -1.50 14.38 -3.40
CA THR A 8 -0.59 13.26 -3.16
C THR A 8 -1.26 11.94 -3.57
N VAL A 9 -0.64 11.22 -4.50
CA VAL A 9 -1.06 9.87 -4.91
C VAL A 9 -0.01 8.87 -4.43
N ILE A 10 -0.44 7.86 -3.67
CA ILE A 10 0.40 6.72 -3.33
C ILE A 10 -0.07 5.53 -4.17
N ASP A 11 0.70 5.14 -5.18
CA ASP A 11 0.41 3.98 -6.04
C ASP A 11 1.24 2.80 -5.56
N VAL A 12 0.57 1.72 -5.14
CA VAL A 12 1.25 0.53 -4.63
C VAL A 12 0.85 -0.68 -5.47
N GLY A 13 1.75 -1.03 -6.40
CA GLY A 13 1.61 -2.14 -7.32
C GLY A 13 2.14 -3.46 -6.76
N GLY A 14 2.25 -4.47 -7.64
CA GLY A 14 2.80 -5.78 -7.27
C GLY A 14 4.31 -5.76 -7.05
N GLN A 15 5.04 -5.01 -7.85
CA GLN A 15 6.52 -5.04 -7.88
C GLN A 15 7.17 -3.70 -7.56
N ASP A 16 6.40 -2.62 -7.58
CA ASP A 16 6.89 -1.29 -7.25
C ASP A 16 5.89 -0.55 -6.35
N CYS A 17 6.37 0.56 -5.80
CA CYS A 17 5.57 1.54 -5.07
C CYS A 17 6.01 2.92 -5.52
N LYS A 18 5.06 3.83 -5.74
CA LYS A 18 5.29 5.20 -6.17
C LYS A 18 4.57 6.16 -5.23
N VAL A 19 5.22 7.26 -4.89
CA VAL A 19 4.60 8.42 -4.25
C VAL A 19 4.75 9.57 -5.22
N ILE A 20 3.62 10.16 -5.60
CA ILE A 20 3.52 11.17 -6.64
C ILE A 20 2.90 12.40 -6.00
N CYS A 21 3.60 13.52 -6.04
CA CYS A 21 3.09 14.83 -5.64
C CYS A 21 2.70 15.62 -6.89
N LEU A 22 1.53 16.24 -6.85
CA LEU A 22 0.97 17.05 -7.92
C LEU A 22 0.94 18.52 -7.49
N ASP A 23 1.07 19.42 -8.44
CA ASP A 23 0.84 20.85 -8.21
C ASP A 23 -0.66 21.23 -8.33
N ASP A 24 -0.94 22.52 -8.30
CA ASP A 24 -2.33 23.03 -8.39
C ASP A 24 -2.98 22.83 -9.77
N ALA A 25 -2.20 22.69 -10.83
CA ALA A 25 -2.70 22.36 -12.16
C ALA A 25 -3.00 20.85 -12.31
N GLY A 26 -2.44 20.03 -11.41
CA GLY A 26 -2.48 18.58 -11.47
C GLY A 26 -1.29 17.98 -12.22
N ASP A 27 -0.26 18.79 -12.49
CA ASP A 27 0.98 18.35 -13.13
C ASP A 27 1.94 17.75 -12.10
N LEU A 28 2.89 16.94 -12.57
CA LEU A 28 3.87 16.29 -11.72
C LEU A 28 4.81 17.31 -11.06
N LYS A 29 4.70 17.45 -9.74
CA LYS A 29 5.58 18.32 -8.94
C LYS A 29 6.83 17.59 -8.46
N ASP A 30 6.67 16.39 -7.92
CA ASP A 30 7.76 15.57 -7.40
C ASP A 30 7.35 14.09 -7.36
N PHE A 31 8.31 13.17 -7.34
CA PHE A 31 8.03 11.75 -7.19
C PHE A 31 9.17 10.96 -6.58
N VAL A 32 8.80 9.85 -5.94
CA VAL A 32 9.76 8.80 -5.55
C VAL A 32 9.18 7.43 -5.82
N MET A 33 10.03 6.52 -6.26
CA MET A 33 9.68 5.14 -6.56
C MET A 33 10.62 4.15 -5.88
N ASN A 34 10.09 3.01 -5.48
CA ASN A 34 10.84 1.84 -5.06
C ASN A 34 10.48 0.68 -5.98
N GLU A 35 11.42 0.27 -6.81
CA GLU A 35 11.30 -0.83 -7.79
C GLU A 35 12.28 -1.98 -7.52
N LYS A 36 13.31 -1.75 -6.69
CA LYS A 36 14.42 -2.70 -6.47
C LYS A 36 14.15 -3.70 -5.35
N CYS A 37 13.09 -3.48 -4.56
CA CYS A 37 12.84 -4.24 -3.34
C CYS A 37 11.37 -4.62 -3.24
N ALA A 38 11.10 -5.91 -3.04
CA ALA A 38 9.75 -6.42 -2.79
C ALA A 38 9.12 -5.89 -1.49
N ALA A 39 9.94 -5.42 -0.54
CA ALA A 39 9.42 -4.82 0.69
C ALA A 39 8.72 -3.50 0.33
N GLY A 40 7.45 -3.38 0.73
CA GLY A 40 6.63 -2.22 0.37
C GLY A 40 5.86 -2.39 -0.94
N THR A 41 5.76 -3.61 -1.50
CA THR A 41 4.98 -3.90 -2.72
C THR A 41 3.98 -5.04 -2.49
N GLY A 42 3.07 -5.27 -3.43
CA GLY A 42 2.10 -6.37 -3.38
C GLY A 42 2.76 -7.76 -3.29
N ARG A 43 3.95 -7.94 -3.89
CA ARG A 43 4.72 -9.18 -3.80
C ARG A 43 5.07 -9.57 -2.37
N TYR A 44 5.34 -8.59 -1.50
CA TYR A 44 5.52 -8.88 -0.07
C TYR A 44 4.25 -9.48 0.54
N LEU A 45 3.08 -8.92 0.25
CA LEU A 45 1.81 -9.41 0.79
C LEU A 45 1.43 -10.79 0.24
N GLU A 46 1.70 -11.06 -1.04
CA GLU A 46 1.51 -12.39 -1.65
C GLU A 46 2.27 -13.45 -0.86
N ILE A 47 3.58 -13.24 -0.65
CA ILE A 47 4.42 -14.22 0.03
C ILE A 47 3.95 -14.43 1.49
N MET A 48 3.56 -13.35 2.16
CA MET A 48 3.08 -13.45 3.55
C MET A 48 1.70 -14.12 3.67
N ALA A 49 0.83 -13.91 2.68
CA ALA A 49 -0.46 -14.60 2.60
C ALA A 49 -0.26 -16.11 2.41
N ASP A 50 0.65 -16.50 1.51
CA ASP A 50 1.02 -17.90 1.28
C ASP A 50 1.57 -18.55 2.56
N LEU A 51 2.49 -17.88 3.27
CA LEU A 51 3.04 -18.37 4.54
C LEU A 51 1.98 -18.58 5.63
N LEU A 52 0.97 -17.71 5.69
CA LEU A 52 -0.14 -17.83 6.65
C LEU A 52 -1.24 -18.77 6.19
N ASN A 53 -1.12 -19.33 4.99
CA ASN A 53 -2.13 -20.15 4.32
C ASN A 53 -3.50 -19.44 4.33
N VAL A 54 -3.53 -18.24 3.74
CA VAL A 54 -4.73 -17.41 3.53
C VAL A 54 -4.71 -16.82 2.13
N SER A 55 -5.87 -16.44 1.60
CA SER A 55 -5.92 -15.68 0.36
C SER A 55 -5.35 -14.27 0.56
N LEU A 56 -4.76 -13.69 -0.48
CA LEU A 56 -4.28 -12.32 -0.48
C LEU A 56 -5.41 -11.32 -0.14
N ASP A 57 -6.61 -11.56 -0.68
CA ASP A 57 -7.80 -10.73 -0.47
C ASP A 57 -8.32 -10.76 0.98
N ASP A 58 -8.09 -11.87 1.68
CA ASP A 58 -8.52 -12.03 3.08
C ASP A 58 -7.47 -11.58 4.09
N LEU A 59 -6.19 -11.49 3.70
CA LEU A 59 -5.10 -11.08 4.59
C LEU A 59 -5.42 -9.74 5.30
N GLY A 60 -5.94 -8.76 4.56
CA GLY A 60 -6.38 -7.47 5.10
C GLY A 60 -7.53 -7.61 6.10
N LYS A 61 -8.58 -8.35 5.75
CA LYS A 61 -9.77 -8.55 6.59
C LYS A 61 -9.45 -9.31 7.88
N ILE A 62 -8.57 -10.31 7.79
CA ILE A 62 -8.11 -11.10 8.92
C ILE A 62 -7.32 -10.23 9.89
N SER A 63 -6.48 -9.32 9.38
CA SER A 63 -5.67 -8.41 10.18
C SER A 63 -6.50 -7.51 11.11
N LEU A 64 -7.69 -7.10 10.68
CA LEU A 64 -8.59 -6.25 11.47
C LEU A 64 -9.26 -6.97 12.65
N LYS A 65 -9.14 -8.30 12.73
CA LYS A 65 -9.66 -9.12 13.84
C LYS A 65 -8.61 -9.34 14.94
N ALA A 66 -7.42 -8.79 14.78
CA ALA A 66 -6.33 -8.93 15.74
C ALA A 66 -6.68 -8.31 17.10
N LYS A 67 -6.19 -8.92 18.17
CA LYS A 67 -6.22 -8.31 19.51
C LYS A 67 -5.01 -7.42 19.71
N SER A 68 -3.87 -7.84 19.17
CA SER A 68 -2.63 -7.08 19.24
C SER A 68 -1.76 -7.42 18.04
N ALA A 69 -1.40 -6.40 17.24
CA ALA A 69 -0.51 -6.61 16.11
C ALA A 69 0.88 -7.06 16.60
N ILE A 70 1.40 -8.12 16.01
CA ILE A 70 2.77 -8.54 16.28
C ILE A 70 3.73 -7.46 15.80
N SER A 71 4.73 -7.13 16.62
CA SER A 71 5.81 -6.23 16.22
C SER A 71 6.78 -6.98 15.33
N MET A 72 6.82 -6.62 14.05
CA MET A 72 7.85 -7.08 13.13
C MET A 72 9.09 -6.21 13.25
N THR A 73 10.26 -6.84 13.29
CA THR A 73 11.56 -6.16 13.39
C THR A 73 12.27 -6.07 12.05
N SER A 74 11.97 -7.01 11.15
CA SER A 74 12.64 -7.14 9.86
C SER A 74 11.97 -6.33 8.75
N VAL A 75 12.73 -5.44 8.11
CA VAL A 75 12.25 -4.68 6.93
C VAL A 75 12.38 -5.48 5.63
N CYS A 76 13.42 -6.31 5.51
CA CYS A 76 13.66 -7.13 4.32
C CYS A 76 12.62 -8.24 4.22
N SER A 77 11.99 -8.41 3.05
CA SER A 77 10.97 -9.44 2.83
C SER A 77 11.44 -10.86 3.19
N ILE A 78 12.71 -11.19 2.94
CA ILE A 78 13.28 -12.51 3.25
C ILE A 78 13.37 -12.72 4.78
N TYR A 79 13.88 -11.75 5.51
CA TYR A 79 13.97 -11.84 6.97
C TYR A 79 12.59 -11.78 7.63
N ALA A 80 11.70 -10.97 7.09
CA ALA A 80 10.31 -10.91 7.52
C ALA A 80 9.59 -12.26 7.36
N GLN A 81 9.90 -13.04 6.31
CA GLN A 81 9.35 -14.39 6.12
C GLN A 81 9.82 -15.32 7.24
N ALA A 82 11.13 -15.31 7.54
CA ALA A 82 11.68 -16.11 8.63
C ALA A 82 11.06 -15.73 9.98
N GLU A 83 10.87 -14.44 10.23
CA GLU A 83 10.22 -13.92 11.43
C GLU A 83 8.74 -14.38 11.52
N VAL A 84 7.97 -14.30 10.44
CA VAL A 84 6.60 -14.82 10.38
C VAL A 84 6.55 -16.33 10.68
N LEU A 85 7.45 -17.12 10.09
CA LEU A 85 7.56 -18.56 10.37
C LEU A 85 7.84 -18.85 11.85
N GLN A 86 8.65 -18.02 12.52
CA GLN A 86 8.88 -18.16 13.96
C GLN A 86 7.63 -17.87 14.79
N TYR A 87 6.81 -16.90 14.40
CA TYR A 87 5.54 -16.64 15.11
C TYR A 87 4.51 -17.75 14.87
N ILE A 88 4.48 -18.32 13.67
CA ILE A 88 3.66 -19.50 13.35
C ILE A 88 4.08 -20.70 14.21
N SER A 89 5.38 -20.98 14.33
CA SER A 89 5.87 -22.11 15.14
C SER A 89 5.57 -21.94 16.63
N LYS A 90 5.55 -20.69 17.12
CA LYS A 90 5.10 -20.33 18.48
C LYS A 90 3.57 -20.37 18.65
N LYS A 91 2.81 -20.78 17.63
CA LYS A 91 1.34 -20.82 17.62
C LYS A 91 0.71 -19.47 17.94
N ALA A 92 1.36 -18.38 17.52
CA ALA A 92 0.76 -17.06 17.62
C ALA A 92 -0.53 -16.99 16.79
N ARG A 93 -1.45 -16.13 17.21
CA ARG A 93 -2.75 -16.02 16.53
C ARG A 93 -2.55 -15.50 15.11
N LYS A 94 -3.24 -16.13 14.17
CA LYS A 94 -3.17 -15.78 12.75
C LYS A 94 -3.56 -14.31 12.51
N GLU A 95 -4.58 -13.81 13.21
CA GLU A 95 -5.01 -12.41 13.09
C GLU A 95 -3.91 -11.44 13.54
N ASP A 96 -3.23 -11.75 14.64
CA ASP A 96 -2.17 -10.92 15.22
C ASP A 96 -0.93 -10.88 14.31
N ILE A 97 -0.58 -12.01 13.68
CA ILE A 97 0.49 -12.07 12.66
C ILE A 97 0.09 -11.26 11.42
N ALA A 98 -1.14 -11.44 10.92
CA ALA A 98 -1.65 -10.69 9.76
C ALA A 98 -1.65 -9.17 10.03
N ALA A 99 -2.01 -8.74 11.24
CA ALA A 99 -1.90 -7.34 11.64
C ALA A 99 -0.47 -6.82 11.66
N GLY A 100 0.50 -7.63 12.12
CA GLY A 100 1.92 -7.31 12.03
C GLY A 100 2.39 -7.10 10.59
N ILE A 101 2.03 -8.02 9.68
CA ILE A 101 2.38 -7.96 8.25
C ILE A 101 1.82 -6.69 7.59
N ASN A 102 0.52 -6.41 7.78
CA ASN A 102 -0.13 -5.23 7.18
C ASN A 102 0.44 -3.92 7.73
N LYS A 103 0.77 -3.89 9.04
CA LYS A 103 1.44 -2.75 9.66
C LYS A 103 2.85 -2.54 9.11
N ALA A 104 3.66 -3.58 9.01
CA ALA A 104 5.02 -3.51 8.47
C ALA A 104 5.03 -3.05 7.00
N MET A 105 4.07 -3.53 6.21
CA MET A 105 3.85 -3.07 4.84
C MET A 105 3.54 -1.57 4.79
N ALA A 106 2.60 -1.09 5.61
CA ALA A 106 2.24 0.33 5.69
C ALA A 106 3.43 1.22 6.10
N GLU A 107 4.16 0.82 7.14
CA GLU A 107 5.36 1.54 7.62
C GLU A 107 6.44 1.65 6.54
N ARG A 108 6.61 0.58 5.74
CA ARG A 108 7.58 0.56 4.65
C ARG A 108 7.22 1.52 3.52
N VAL A 109 5.94 1.59 3.15
CA VAL A 109 5.43 2.54 2.14
C VAL A 109 5.57 3.98 2.66
N ILE A 110 5.17 4.24 3.90
CA ILE A 110 5.28 5.57 4.52
C ILE A 110 6.73 6.05 4.64
N THR A 111 7.68 5.14 4.85
CA THR A 111 9.10 5.53 4.87
C THR A 111 9.55 6.15 3.54
N MET A 112 8.91 5.80 2.42
CA MET A 112 9.19 6.43 1.13
C MET A 112 8.61 7.84 1.04
N THR A 113 7.43 8.06 1.60
CA THR A 113 6.76 9.37 1.56
C THR A 113 7.58 10.45 2.27
N LYS A 114 8.38 10.07 3.28
CA LYS A 114 9.29 10.97 4.01
C LYS A 114 10.37 11.66 3.15
N LYS A 115 10.62 11.16 1.93
CA LYS A 115 11.57 11.78 1.00
C LYS A 115 11.00 12.98 0.26
N LEU A 116 9.68 13.18 0.34
CA LEU A 116 8.95 14.22 -0.38
C LEU A 116 8.28 15.17 0.61
N SER A 117 8.06 16.40 0.17
CA SER A 117 7.13 17.32 0.83
C SER A 117 5.70 16.95 0.41
N LEU A 118 5.01 16.22 1.27
CA LEU A 118 3.64 15.79 1.00
C LEU A 118 2.66 16.94 1.11
N GLU A 119 1.68 16.96 0.21
CA GLU A 119 0.60 17.94 0.22
C GLU A 119 -0.73 17.29 0.62
N PRO A 120 -1.57 17.99 1.42
CA PRO A 120 -2.89 17.50 1.82
C PRO A 120 -3.76 17.09 0.63
N LYS A 121 -4.76 16.24 0.89
CA LYS A 121 -5.61 15.54 -0.10
C LYS A 121 -4.86 14.39 -0.77
N TYR A 122 -4.91 13.28 -0.05
CA TYR A 122 -4.20 12.05 -0.38
C TYR A 122 -5.15 11.06 -1.01
N THR A 123 -4.68 10.31 -2.01
CA THR A 123 -5.35 9.08 -2.43
C THR A 123 -4.34 7.95 -2.51
N ILE A 124 -4.85 6.72 -2.52
CA ILE A 124 -4.08 5.50 -2.70
C ILE A 124 -4.64 4.72 -3.89
N SER A 125 -3.75 4.24 -4.76
CA SER A 125 -4.08 3.48 -5.97
C SER A 125 -3.23 2.21 -6.07
N GLY A 126 -3.46 1.42 -7.11
CA GLY A 126 -2.81 0.13 -7.31
C GLY A 126 -3.55 -1.02 -6.63
N GLY A 127 -2.95 -2.22 -6.69
CA GLY A 127 -3.55 -3.44 -6.15
C GLY A 127 -3.58 -3.50 -4.64
N VAL A 128 -2.53 -3.00 -4.00
CA VAL A 128 -2.42 -3.03 -2.52
C VAL A 128 -3.43 -2.08 -1.87
N ALA A 129 -3.92 -1.05 -2.58
CA ALA A 129 -4.99 -0.18 -2.11
C ALA A 129 -6.29 -0.94 -1.80
N LYS A 130 -6.48 -2.14 -2.34
CA LYS A 130 -7.62 -3.03 -2.02
C LYS A 130 -7.47 -3.72 -0.66
N ASN A 131 -6.25 -3.81 -0.13
CA ASN A 131 -6.01 -4.38 1.17
C ASN A 131 -6.36 -3.37 2.27
N ILE A 132 -7.55 -3.53 2.84
CA ILE A 132 -8.09 -2.67 3.90
C ILE A 132 -7.21 -2.62 5.16
N GLY A 133 -6.43 -3.66 5.44
CA GLY A 133 -5.52 -3.71 6.59
C GLY A 133 -4.32 -2.77 6.38
N VAL A 134 -3.74 -2.76 5.18
CA VAL A 134 -2.67 -1.83 4.82
C VAL A 134 -3.18 -0.39 4.83
N VAL A 135 -4.32 -0.13 4.15
CA VAL A 135 -4.92 1.21 4.10
C VAL A 135 -5.21 1.74 5.50
N TYR A 136 -5.83 0.92 6.36
CA TYR A 136 -6.11 1.29 7.75
C TYR A 136 -4.84 1.69 8.53
N ASN A 137 -3.76 0.91 8.41
CA ASN A 137 -2.51 1.23 9.09
C ASN A 137 -1.86 2.49 8.50
N MET A 138 -1.91 2.68 7.19
CA MET A 138 -1.37 3.87 6.55
C MET A 138 -2.08 5.14 7.01
N GLU A 139 -3.42 5.13 7.01
CA GLU A 139 -4.25 6.24 7.54
C GLU A 139 -3.91 6.53 9.00
N LYS A 140 -3.79 5.49 9.82
CA LYS A 140 -3.49 5.63 11.25
C LYS A 140 -2.10 6.23 11.49
N ILE A 141 -1.08 5.80 10.77
CA ILE A 141 0.30 6.27 10.96
C ILE A 141 0.47 7.70 10.43
N LEU A 142 -0.15 8.03 9.29
CA LEU A 142 -0.07 9.36 8.70
C LEU A 142 -1.03 10.37 9.35
N GLY A 143 -2.03 9.91 10.10
CA GLY A 143 -3.04 10.79 10.70
C GLY A 143 -3.99 11.41 9.67
N ILE A 144 -4.24 10.70 8.57
CA ILE A 144 -5.07 11.18 7.45
C ILE A 144 -6.19 10.19 7.11
N LYS A 145 -7.07 10.60 6.19
CA LYS A 145 -7.96 9.70 5.46
C LYS A 145 -7.66 9.79 3.97
N PHE A 146 -7.62 8.65 3.29
CA PHE A 146 -7.48 8.64 1.85
C PHE A 146 -8.81 8.99 1.19
N GLU A 147 -8.74 9.88 0.21
CA GLU A 147 -9.83 10.17 -0.71
C GLU A 147 -10.17 8.91 -1.49
N LYS A 148 -11.42 8.47 -1.38
CA LYS A 148 -11.90 7.27 -2.07
C LYS A 148 -12.03 7.55 -3.56
N LEU A 149 -11.51 6.63 -4.37
CA LEU A 149 -11.67 6.69 -5.81
C LEU A 149 -13.02 6.06 -6.21
N PRO A 150 -13.76 6.65 -7.16
CA PRO A 150 -15.05 6.12 -7.63
C PRO A 150 -14.90 4.93 -8.59
N ILE A 151 -13.68 4.43 -8.76
CA ILE A 151 -13.31 3.34 -9.66
C ILE A 151 -12.44 2.34 -8.90
N ASP A 152 -12.23 1.17 -9.48
CA ASP A 152 -11.24 0.23 -9.00
C ASP A 152 -9.85 0.90 -8.97
N THR A 153 -9.17 0.82 -7.81
CA THR A 153 -7.86 1.44 -7.58
C THR A 153 -6.77 0.91 -8.50
N GLN A 154 -6.91 -0.30 -9.05
CA GLN A 154 -5.98 -0.86 -10.05
C GLN A 154 -6.17 -0.28 -11.45
N LEU A 155 -7.33 0.31 -11.75
CA LEU A 155 -7.67 0.81 -13.09
C LEU A 155 -7.32 2.29 -13.30
N VAL A 156 -6.78 2.97 -12.28
CA VAL A 156 -6.47 4.40 -12.33
C VAL A 156 -5.52 4.74 -13.49
N GLY A 157 -4.45 3.97 -13.67
CA GLY A 157 -3.51 4.16 -14.77
C GLY A 157 -4.15 3.94 -16.14
N ALA A 158 -4.99 2.92 -16.28
CA ALA A 158 -5.71 2.64 -17.53
C ALA A 158 -6.71 3.76 -17.88
N LEU A 159 -7.41 4.30 -16.88
CA LEU A 159 -8.29 5.45 -17.07
C LEU A 159 -7.51 6.69 -17.50
N GLY A 160 -6.34 6.95 -16.88
CA GLY A 160 -5.44 8.03 -17.29
C GLY A 160 -5.01 7.90 -18.75
N ALA A 161 -4.63 6.70 -19.18
CA ALA A 161 -4.28 6.43 -20.57
C ALA A 161 -5.46 6.66 -21.53
N ALA A 162 -6.67 6.27 -21.14
CA ALA A 162 -7.88 6.52 -21.94
C ALA A 162 -8.19 8.02 -22.10
N PHE A 163 -8.02 8.82 -21.04
CA PHE A 163 -8.14 10.28 -21.13
C PHE A 163 -7.05 10.88 -22.01
N PHE A 164 -5.79 10.46 -21.81
CA PHE A 164 -4.68 10.93 -22.63
C PHE A 164 -4.91 10.65 -24.12
N ALA A 165 -5.38 9.44 -24.45
CA ALA A 165 -5.74 9.07 -25.82
C ALA A 165 -6.89 9.92 -26.36
N LYS A 166 -7.96 10.14 -25.58
CA LYS A 166 -9.09 11.00 -25.98
C LYS A 166 -8.65 12.43 -26.33
N ASP A 167 -7.68 12.98 -25.60
CA ASP A 167 -7.23 14.36 -25.78
C ASP A 167 -6.19 14.51 -26.91
N ASN A 168 -5.48 13.43 -27.28
CA ASN A 168 -4.36 13.47 -28.22
C ASN A 168 -4.57 12.70 -29.53
N VAL A 169 -5.52 11.76 -29.58
CA VAL A 169 -5.86 11.01 -30.79
C VAL A 169 -6.98 11.75 -31.52
N LYS A 170 -6.67 12.23 -32.73
CA LYS A 170 -7.64 12.83 -33.66
C LYS A 170 -8.36 11.76 -34.48
#